data_AF-A0A2T3HU55-F1
#
_entry.id   AF-A0A2T3HU55-F1
#
_cell.length_a   1.000
_cell.length_b   1.000
_cell.length_c   1.000
_cell.angle_alpha   90.00
_cell.angle_beta   90.00
_cell.angle_gamma   90.00
#
_symmetry.space_group_name_H-M   'P 1'
#
loop_
_entity.id
_entity.type
_entity.pdbx_description
1 polymer ?
#
loop_
_entity_poly.entity_id
_entity_poly.type
_entity_poly.pdbx_seq_one_letter_code
_entity_poly.pdbx_strand_id
1 'polypeptide(L)'
;MPYLKKHYIDNDPAIKLGHIGYLWVREQSTSDKPHYHCVLWLNEDKVNSSYGILALAKQLWCEQFDGTLSIPDNNYYISKRLQADSGASQQEVICRLSYLAKKATKGLHSTHIKSYSYKRLPKKK
;
A
#
# COMPACT_ATOMS: atom_id res chain seq x y z
N MET A 1 16.92 -16.33 -3.07
CA MET A 1 17.73 -15.25 -2.47
C MET A 1 17.23 -14.96 -1.05
N PRO A 2 17.96 -15.35 0.02
CA PRO A 2 17.46 -15.38 1.40
C PRO A 2 17.71 -14.07 2.15
N TYR A 3 17.47 -12.91 1.52
CA TYR A 3 17.86 -11.59 2.05
C TYR A 3 16.70 -10.66 2.39
N LEU A 4 15.50 -11.21 2.60
CA LEU A 4 14.58 -10.62 3.58
C LEU A 4 15.03 -11.18 4.92
N LYS A 5 15.85 -10.42 5.64
CA LYS A 5 16.27 -10.80 6.99
C LYS A 5 15.04 -11.31 7.75
N LYS A 6 15.16 -12.52 8.29
CA LYS A 6 14.29 -13.16 9.29
C LYS A 6 13.84 -12.20 10.42
N HIS A 7 14.52 -11.06 10.56
CA HIS A 7 14.17 -9.96 11.43
C HIS A 7 12.83 -9.27 11.16
N TYR A 8 12.37 -9.17 9.91
CA TYR A 8 11.12 -8.44 9.61
C TYR A 8 9.84 -9.27 9.88
N ILE A 9 9.94 -10.59 9.86
CA ILE A 9 8.75 -11.46 9.92
C ILE A 9 8.64 -12.20 11.25
N ASP A 10 9.77 -12.60 11.86
CA ASP A 10 9.73 -13.60 12.93
C ASP A 10 10.02 -13.08 14.35
N ASN A 11 10.54 -11.84 14.53
CA ASN A 11 11.01 -11.40 15.87
C ASN A 11 10.60 -9.99 16.30
N ASP A 12 9.80 -9.24 15.52
CA ASP A 12 9.31 -7.93 15.95
C ASP A 12 7.78 -7.96 16.19
N PRO A 13 7.31 -7.85 17.45
CA PRO A 13 5.88 -7.72 17.74
C PRO A 13 5.24 -6.49 17.08
N ALA A 14 6.01 -5.55 16.51
CA ALA A 14 5.52 -4.42 15.72
C ALA A 14 5.06 -4.80 14.29
N ILE A 15 5.47 -5.95 13.76
CA ILE A 15 4.90 -6.57 12.54
C ILE A 15 3.90 -7.67 12.96
N LYS A 16 3.28 -7.54 14.14
CA LYS A 16 1.92 -8.09 14.31
C LYS A 16 1.02 -7.37 13.30
N LEU A 17 0.32 -8.14 12.48
CA LEU A 17 -0.69 -7.68 11.50
C LEU A 17 -1.65 -6.60 12.06
N GLY A 18 -1.81 -6.53 13.38
CA GLY A 18 -2.56 -5.52 14.12
C GLY A 18 -2.12 -4.06 13.87
N HIS A 19 -0.84 -3.78 13.61
CA HIS A 19 -0.29 -2.41 13.57
C HIS A 19 -0.11 -1.83 12.15
N ILE A 20 -0.45 -2.60 11.12
CA ILE A 20 -0.39 -2.15 9.71
C ILE A 20 -1.76 -1.65 9.28
N GLY A 21 -1.79 -0.47 8.65
CA GLY A 21 -2.96 0.00 7.91
C GLY A 21 -2.79 -0.33 6.44
N TYR A 22 -3.88 -0.58 5.73
CA TYR A 22 -3.83 -0.74 4.27
C TYR A 22 -5.09 -0.20 3.61
N LEU A 23 -4.97 0.13 2.34
CA LEU A 23 -6.07 0.42 1.43
C LEU A 23 -5.71 -0.21 0.10
N TRP A 24 -6.65 -0.92 -0.51
CA TRP A 24 -6.50 -1.37 -1.88
C TRP A 24 -7.76 -1.08 -2.67
N VAL A 25 -7.58 -0.78 -3.95
CA VAL A 25 -8.67 -0.58 -4.91
C VAL A 25 -8.38 -1.37 -6.19
N ARG A 26 -9.39 -2.08 -6.66
CA ARG A 26 -9.40 -2.81 -7.93
C ARG A 26 -9.91 -1.91 -9.04
N GLU A 27 -9.20 -1.89 -10.14
CA GLU A 27 -9.60 -1.27 -11.41
C GLU A 27 -9.59 -2.33 -12.50
N GLN A 28 -10.59 -2.29 -13.37
CA GLN A 28 -10.61 -3.06 -14.59
C GLN A 28 -11.31 -2.23 -15.65
N SER A 29 -10.55 -1.86 -16.68
CA SER A 29 -11.05 -1.15 -17.86
C SER A 29 -11.30 -2.18 -18.97
N THR A 30 -10.68 -2.00 -20.13
CA THR A 30 -10.80 -2.87 -21.29
C THR A 30 -9.93 -4.14 -21.24
N SER A 31 -8.98 -4.22 -20.31
CA SER A 31 -8.13 -5.39 -20.14
C SER A 31 -8.82 -6.49 -19.35
N ASP A 32 -8.59 -7.74 -19.74
CA ASP A 32 -9.04 -8.93 -19.01
C ASP A 32 -8.38 -9.06 -17.64
N LYS A 33 -7.20 -8.46 -17.47
CA LYS A 33 -6.43 -8.53 -16.23
C LYS A 33 -6.80 -7.36 -15.30
N PRO A 34 -7.26 -7.61 -14.07
CA PRO A 34 -7.53 -6.55 -13.11
C PRO A 34 -6.23 -5.91 -12.61
N HIS A 35 -6.28 -4.61 -12.36
CA HIS A 35 -5.19 -3.84 -11.75
C HIS A 35 -5.56 -3.48 -10.31
N TYR A 36 -4.64 -3.70 -9.38
CA TYR A 36 -4.79 -3.35 -7.97
C TYR A 36 -3.86 -2.22 -7.60
N HIS A 37 -4.42 -1.14 -7.06
CA HIS A 37 -3.67 -0.06 -6.43
C HIS A 37 -3.63 -0.31 -4.94
N CYS A 38 -2.43 -0.39 -4.35
CA CYS A 38 -2.23 -0.71 -2.95
C CYS A 38 -1.51 0.42 -2.21
N VAL A 39 -1.98 0.71 -1.00
CA VAL A 39 -1.43 1.72 -0.11
C VAL A 39 -1.23 1.06 1.24
N LEU A 40 -0.06 1.25 1.84
CA LEU A 40 0.31 0.70 3.13
C LEU A 40 0.67 1.84 4.09
N TRP A 41 0.14 1.78 5.30
CA TRP A 41 0.55 2.61 6.41
C TRP A 41 1.39 1.77 7.36
N LEU A 42 2.68 2.13 7.48
CA LEU A 42 3.70 1.41 8.22
C LEU A 42 4.30 2.31 9.30
N ASN A 43 4.90 1.69 10.32
CA ASN A 43 5.68 2.42 11.32
C ASN A 43 7.05 2.80 10.72
N GLU A 44 7.34 4.09 10.66
CA GLU A 44 8.59 4.62 10.09
C GLU A 44 9.83 4.18 10.88
N ASP A 45 9.72 4.05 12.21
CA ASP A 45 10.81 3.53 13.07
C ASP A 45 11.26 2.12 12.67
N LYS A 46 10.38 1.37 11.98
CA LYS A 46 10.61 -0.01 11.52
C LYS A 46 10.88 -0.09 10.02
N VAL A 47 10.23 0.77 9.24
CA VAL A 47 10.30 0.81 7.79
C VAL A 47 10.39 2.27 7.33
N ASN A 48 11.62 2.72 7.07
CA ASN A 48 11.91 4.09 6.63
C ASN A 48 12.17 4.21 5.11
N SER A 49 11.98 3.11 4.36
CA SER A 49 12.19 3.06 2.91
C SER A 49 11.21 2.08 2.26
N SER A 50 10.79 2.38 1.03
CA SER A 50 9.95 1.48 0.24
C SER A 50 10.70 0.29 -0.35
N TYR A 51 12.03 0.32 -0.41
CA TYR A 51 12.84 -0.69 -1.11
C TYR A 51 12.52 -2.12 -0.66
N GLY A 52 12.53 -2.39 0.66
CA GLY A 52 12.26 -3.72 1.19
C GLY A 52 10.83 -4.19 0.93
N ILE A 53 9.86 -3.28 0.98
CA ILE A 53 8.46 -3.56 0.70
C ILE A 53 8.25 -3.88 -0.78
N LEU A 54 8.88 -3.11 -1.67
CA LEU A 54 8.81 -3.33 -3.11
C LEU A 54 9.50 -4.64 -3.52
N ALA A 55 10.63 -4.97 -2.90
CA ALA A 55 11.31 -6.25 -3.11
C ALA A 55 10.41 -7.43 -2.70
N LEU A 56 9.77 -7.33 -1.53
CA LEU A 56 8.79 -8.33 -1.08
C LEU A 56 7.59 -8.42 -2.02
N ALA A 57 7.03 -7.28 -2.43
CA ALA A 57 5.91 -7.23 -3.36
C ALA A 57 6.26 -7.87 -4.70
N LYS A 58 7.45 -7.61 -5.24
CA LYS A 58 7.94 -8.25 -6.47
C LYS A 58 8.10 -9.75 -6.30
N GLN A 59 8.73 -10.20 -5.21
CA GLN A 59 8.90 -11.63 -4.94
C GLN A 59 7.55 -12.35 -4.83
N LEU A 60 6.61 -11.82 -4.06
CA LEU A 60 5.31 -12.45 -3.91
C LEU A 60 4.50 -12.35 -5.21
N TRP A 61 4.26 -11.14 -5.70
CA TRP A 61 3.34 -10.90 -6.80
C TRP A 61 3.87 -11.37 -8.15
N CYS A 62 5.11 -11.00 -8.49
CA CYS A 62 5.67 -11.33 -9.80
C CYS A 62 6.19 -12.76 -9.84
N GLU A 63 6.94 -13.20 -8.82
CA GLU A 63 7.61 -14.51 -8.90
C GLU A 63 6.70 -15.68 -8.49
N GLN A 64 5.75 -15.48 -7.56
CA GLN A 64 4.87 -16.57 -7.11
C GLN A 64 3.51 -16.59 -7.81
N PHE A 65 2.99 -15.44 -8.21
CA PHE A 65 1.64 -15.31 -8.79
C PHE A 65 1.62 -14.86 -10.25
N ASP A 66 2.77 -14.78 -10.92
CA ASP A 66 2.91 -14.34 -12.33
C ASP A 66 2.24 -12.97 -12.59
N GLY A 67 2.26 -12.11 -11.57
CA GLY A 67 1.70 -10.77 -11.60
C GLY A 67 2.69 -9.76 -12.18
N THR A 68 2.17 -8.60 -12.56
CA THR A 68 3.00 -7.44 -12.93
C THR A 68 2.90 -6.35 -11.87
N LEU A 69 4.02 -5.69 -11.58
CA LEU A 69 4.10 -4.64 -10.57
C LEU A 69 4.45 -3.31 -11.23
N SER A 70 3.52 -2.36 -11.21
CA SER A 70 3.76 -0.97 -11.62
C SER A 70 4.08 -0.14 -10.38
N ILE A 71 5.27 0.45 -10.34
CA ILE A 71 5.71 1.29 -9.22
C ILE A 71 5.57 2.75 -9.65
N PRO A 72 4.72 3.54 -9.00
CA PRO A 72 4.54 4.93 -9.38
C PRO A 72 5.70 5.79 -8.85
N ASP A 73 5.95 6.94 -9.49
CA ASP A 73 6.95 7.90 -9.01
C ASP A 73 6.61 8.39 -7.59
N ASN A 74 7.63 8.70 -6.77
CA ASN A 74 7.44 9.09 -5.37
C ASN A 74 6.58 8.08 -4.59
N ASN A 75 6.86 6.78 -4.71
CA ASN A 75 6.02 5.69 -4.18
C ASN A 75 5.91 5.60 -2.64
N TYR A 76 6.62 6.44 -1.88
CA TYR A 76 6.51 6.49 -0.43
C TYR A 76 6.64 7.90 0.11
N TYR A 77 6.01 8.10 1.26
CA TYR A 77 5.94 9.38 1.95
C TYR A 77 6.17 9.12 3.44
N ILE A 78 6.98 9.97 4.06
CA ILE A 78 7.11 10.00 5.52
C ILE A 78 6.19 11.10 6.04
N SER A 79 5.07 10.70 6.64
CA SER A 79 4.12 11.65 7.23
C SER A 79 4.63 12.08 8.60
N LYS A 80 5.29 13.24 8.66
CA LYS A 80 5.64 13.87 9.93
C LYS A 80 4.38 14.45 10.57
N ARG A 81 4.15 14.15 11.84
CA ARG A 81 3.00 14.67 12.60
C ARG A 81 3.19 16.19 12.75
N LEU A 82 2.31 16.97 12.10
CA LEU A 82 2.07 18.41 12.26
C LEU A 82 3.15 19.18 13.04
N GLN A 83 4.20 19.62 12.35
CA GLN A 83 4.69 20.97 12.61
C GLN A 83 4.09 21.85 11.51
N ALA A 84 3.45 22.94 11.92
CA ALA A 84 2.58 23.79 11.11
C ALA A 84 3.23 24.32 9.81
N ASP A 85 4.56 24.20 9.68
CA ASP A 85 5.31 24.77 8.56
C ASP A 85 5.63 23.76 7.44
N SER A 86 5.27 22.48 7.59
CA SER A 86 5.52 21.43 6.57
C SER A 86 4.25 20.71 6.11
N GLY A 87 3.12 21.43 6.05
CA GLY A 87 1.81 20.95 5.60
C GLY A 87 1.74 20.46 4.14
N ALA A 88 2.87 20.30 3.45
CA ALA A 88 2.90 19.72 2.11
C ALA A 88 2.63 18.20 2.14
N SER A 89 3.20 17.46 3.10
CA SER A 89 3.25 15.99 3.01
C SER A 89 1.91 15.27 3.22
N GLN A 90 1.01 15.78 4.08
CA GLN A 90 -0.29 15.13 4.30
C GLN A 90 -1.28 15.46 3.18
N GLN A 91 -1.30 16.71 2.74
CA GLN A 91 -2.14 17.21 1.67
C GLN A 91 -1.77 16.54 0.33
N GLU A 92 -0.48 16.38 0.04
CA GLU A 92 0.01 15.62 -1.11
C GLU A 92 -0.44 14.17 -1.06
N VAL A 93 -0.30 13.50 0.10
CA VAL A 93 -0.77 12.12 0.28
C VAL A 93 -2.28 12.04 0.09
N ILE A 94 -3.07 12.94 0.69
CA ILE A 94 -4.53 12.97 0.53
C ILE A 94 -4.90 13.20 -0.94
N CYS A 95 -4.28 14.16 -1.61
CA CYS A 95 -4.51 14.46 -3.02
C CYS A 95 -4.20 13.23 -3.89
N ARG A 96 -3.06 12.58 -3.66
CA ARG A 96 -2.68 11.36 -4.37
C ARG A 96 -3.65 10.20 -4.11
N LEU A 97 -4.07 10.00 -2.86
CA LEU A 97 -5.03 8.97 -2.50
C LEU A 97 -6.42 9.24 -3.08
N SER A 98 -6.79 10.51 -3.30
CA SER A 98 -8.07 10.87 -3.91
C SER A 98 -8.25 10.28 -5.31
N TYR A 99 -7.15 10.04 -6.04
CA TYR A 99 -7.17 9.32 -7.32
C TYR A 99 -7.84 7.95 -7.21
N LEU A 100 -7.64 7.24 -6.10
CA LEU A 100 -8.22 5.91 -5.87
C LEU A 100 -9.75 5.93 -5.75
N ALA A 101 -10.34 7.10 -5.46
CA ALA A 101 -11.79 7.30 -5.37
C ALA A 101 -12.45 7.61 -6.74
N LYS A 102 -11.67 7.79 -7.82
CA LYS A 102 -12.19 8.01 -9.17
C LYS A 102 -13.11 6.86 -9.59
N LYS A 103 -14.34 7.14 -10.02
CA LYS A 103 -15.31 6.10 -10.42
C LYS A 103 -14.98 5.42 -11.76
N ALA A 104 -14.33 6.15 -12.68
CA ALA A 104 -13.99 5.61 -13.99
C ALA A 104 -13.16 4.33 -13.86
N THR A 105 -13.42 3.36 -14.74
CA THR A 105 -12.73 2.05 -14.81
C THR A 105 -12.82 1.15 -13.57
N LYS A 106 -13.73 1.43 -12.62
CA LYS A 106 -13.94 0.59 -11.42
C LYS A 106 -15.24 -0.23 -11.45
N GLY A 107 -16.09 -0.06 -12.46
CA GLY A 107 -17.43 -0.67 -12.52
C GLY A 107 -17.56 -1.97 -13.32
N LEU A 108 -16.52 -2.40 -14.04
CA LEU A 108 -16.58 -3.59 -14.92
C LEU A 108 -16.28 -4.87 -14.12
N HIS A 109 -17.20 -5.26 -13.23
CA HIS A 109 -17.14 -6.54 -12.51
C HIS A 109 -18.54 -6.99 -12.08
N SER A 110 -18.68 -8.29 -11.80
CA SER A 110 -19.92 -8.84 -11.26
C SER A 110 -20.22 -8.29 -9.86
N THR A 111 -21.51 -8.23 -9.51
CA THR A 111 -22.04 -7.64 -8.25
C THR A 111 -21.40 -8.21 -6.97
N HIS A 112 -20.76 -9.38 -7.03
CA HIS A 112 -20.19 -10.08 -5.87
C HIS A 112 -18.68 -9.85 -5.65
N ILE A 113 -18.02 -9.08 -6.52
CA ILE A 113 -16.58 -8.80 -6.38
C ILE A 113 -16.40 -7.49 -5.63
N LYS A 114 -15.59 -7.48 -4.57
CA LYS A 114 -15.23 -6.24 -3.85
C LYS A 114 -14.30 -5.40 -4.72
N SER A 115 -14.68 -4.14 -4.95
CA SER A 115 -13.84 -3.20 -5.70
C SER A 115 -12.80 -2.51 -4.82
N TYR A 116 -12.94 -2.53 -3.49
CA TYR A 116 -11.96 -1.99 -2.55
C TYR A 116 -12.07 -2.62 -1.15
N SER A 117 -11.02 -2.47 -0.35
CA SER A 117 -11.06 -2.71 1.10
C SER A 117 -9.97 -1.90 1.79
N TYR A 118 -10.12 -1.71 3.10
CA TYR A 118 -9.13 -1.00 3.90
C TYR A 118 -9.11 -1.48 5.35
N LYS A 119 -7.98 -1.24 6.00
CA LYS A 119 -7.79 -1.38 7.44
C LYS A 119 -7.17 -0.10 7.98
N ARG A 120 -7.82 0.51 8.97
CA ARG A 120 -7.30 1.70 9.65
C ARG A 120 -6.18 1.31 10.61
N LEU A 121 -5.28 2.24 10.85
CA LEU A 121 -4.33 2.12 11.96
C LEU A 121 -5.08 2.08 13.29
N PRO A 122 -4.63 1.27 14.26
CA PRO A 122 -5.22 1.26 15.58
C PRO A 122 -5.06 2.65 16.22
N LYS A 123 -6.10 3.11 16.92
CA LYS A 123 -5.98 4.33 17.73
C LYS A 123 -4.99 4.06 18.86
N LYS A 124 -4.06 4.99 19.09
CA LYS A 124 -3.27 5.00 20.32
C LYS A 124 -4.27 5.25 21.47
N LYS A 125 -4.33 4.31 22.42
CA LYS A 125 -5.11 4.49 23.65
C LYS A 125 -4.51 5.62 24.48
#